data_AF-A0A841PWR3-F1
#
_entry.id   AF-A0A841PWR3-F1
#
_cell.length_a   1.000
_cell.length_b   1.000
_cell.length_c   1.000
_cell.angle_alpha   90.00
_cell.angle_beta   90.00
_cell.angle_gamma   90.00
#
_symmetry.space_group_name_H-M   'P 1'
#
loop_
_entity.id
_entity.type
_entity.pdbx_description
1 polymer ?
#
loop_
_entity_poly.entity_id
_entity_poly.type
_entity_poly.pdbx_seq_one_letter_code
_entity_poly.pdbx_strand_id
1 'polypeptide(L)'
;MKKSRLDIDSLNAMLRQKNVFSMTDVDYAIFETNGKISVMKKEPKQSVTKNDMNISSKKKLFPISTEVISDGKVLKKNLSKLKLDTDWLEKQLKQSGINSVSNVFYAEVQQDGTLFVDSKQNFSK
;
A
#
# COMPACT_ATOMS: atom_id res chain seq x y z
N MET A 1 -10.79 1.28 40.92
CA MET A 1 -10.90 1.25 39.45
C MET A 1 -12.04 0.31 39.05
N LYS A 2 -13.20 0.86 38.70
CA LYS A 2 -14.38 0.10 38.20
C LYS A 2 -15.05 0.95 37.13
N LYS A 3 -14.49 1.02 35.91
CA LYS A 3 -15.17 1.58 34.72
C LYS A 3 -14.44 1.38 33.37
N SER A 4 -13.85 0.21 33.16
CA SER A 4 -13.72 -0.39 31.83
C SER A 4 -13.75 -1.90 32.05
N ARG A 5 -14.64 -2.62 31.37
CA ARG A 5 -14.74 -4.09 31.45
C ARG A 5 -13.65 -4.75 30.59
N LEU A 6 -12.44 -4.19 30.60
CA LEU A 6 -11.31 -4.79 29.91
C LEU A 6 -10.59 -5.66 30.93
N ASP A 7 -10.79 -6.96 30.83
CA ASP A 7 -9.96 -7.91 31.54
C ASP A 7 -8.56 -8.01 30.89
N ILE A 8 -7.63 -8.62 31.62
CA ILE A 8 -6.23 -8.72 31.19
C ILE A 8 -6.09 -9.56 29.92
N ASP A 9 -6.95 -10.56 29.73
CA ASP A 9 -6.92 -11.44 28.55
C ASP A 9 -7.35 -10.69 27.29
N SER A 10 -8.37 -9.85 27.41
CA SER A 10 -8.84 -8.95 26.36
C SER A 10 -7.76 -7.92 26.03
N LEU A 11 -7.12 -7.31 27.04
CA LEU A 11 -5.99 -6.41 26.81
C LEU A 11 -4.84 -7.12 26.07
N ASN A 12 -4.45 -8.31 26.50
CA ASN A 12 -3.41 -9.12 25.85
C ASN A 12 -3.78 -9.50 24.41
N ALA A 13 -5.05 -9.83 24.15
CA ALA A 13 -5.55 -10.08 22.80
C ALA A 13 -5.43 -8.82 21.92
N MET A 14 -5.81 -7.66 22.43
CA MET A 14 -5.70 -6.38 21.73
C MET A 14 -4.24 -5.97 21.48
N LEU A 15 -3.32 -6.22 22.42
CA LEU A 15 -1.88 -6.00 22.23
C LEU A 15 -1.33 -6.90 21.13
N ARG A 16 -1.73 -8.19 21.10
CA ARG A 16 -1.33 -9.13 20.04
C ARG A 16 -1.83 -8.71 18.66
N GLN A 17 -3.05 -8.15 18.56
CA GLN A 17 -3.55 -7.55 17.32
C GLN A 17 -2.72 -6.35 16.84
N LYS A 18 -1.92 -5.74 17.72
CA LYS A 18 -0.95 -4.68 17.41
C LYS A 18 0.49 -5.19 17.27
N ASN A 19 0.69 -6.51 17.13
CA ASN A 19 2.02 -7.14 17.09
C ASN A 19 2.86 -6.84 18.35
N VAL A 20 2.22 -6.85 19.52
CA VAL A 20 2.87 -6.75 20.83
C VAL A 20 2.50 -7.96 21.67
N PHE A 21 3.47 -8.84 21.92
CA PHE A 21 3.25 -10.11 22.63
C PHE A 21 3.65 -10.06 24.10
N SER A 22 4.29 -8.98 24.55
CA SER A 22 4.66 -8.78 25.94
C SER A 22 4.30 -7.36 26.41
N MET A 23 3.66 -7.27 27.57
CA MET A 23 3.41 -6.00 28.25
C MET A 23 4.71 -5.26 28.60
N THR A 24 5.83 -5.99 28.74
CA THR A 24 7.14 -5.39 29.03
C THR A 24 7.67 -4.52 27.90
N ASP A 25 7.19 -4.73 26.66
CA ASP A 25 7.60 -3.98 25.48
C ASP A 25 6.76 -2.69 25.30
N VAL A 26 5.69 -2.53 26.07
CA VAL A 26 4.78 -1.39 26.03
C VAL A 26 5.33 -0.26 26.91
N ASP A 27 5.36 0.95 26.35
CA ASP A 27 5.59 2.18 27.09
C ASP A 27 4.25 2.85 27.43
N TYR A 28 3.40 3.03 26.42
CA TYR A 28 2.03 3.54 26.59
C TYR A 28 1.01 2.69 25.84
N ALA A 29 -0.17 2.55 26.45
CA ALA A 29 -1.33 1.92 25.85
C ALA A 29 -2.57 2.79 26.13
N ILE A 30 -3.24 3.25 25.09
CA ILE A 30 -4.41 4.11 25.16
C ILE A 30 -5.62 3.35 24.62
N PHE A 31 -6.67 3.24 25.42
CA PHE A 31 -7.94 2.66 24.97
C PHE A 31 -8.83 3.76 24.39
N GLU A 32 -9.08 3.67 23.09
CA GLU A 32 -9.82 4.66 22.31
C GLU A 32 -11.33 4.50 22.46
N THR A 33 -12.09 5.56 22.19
CA THR A 33 -13.56 5.55 22.29
C THR A 33 -14.24 4.57 21.32
N ASN A 34 -13.56 4.20 20.23
CA ASN A 34 -14.01 3.19 19.28
C ASN A 34 -13.72 1.75 19.72
N GLY A 35 -13.23 1.55 20.94
CA GLY A 35 -12.89 0.23 21.49
C GLY A 35 -11.60 -0.36 20.94
N LYS A 36 -10.76 0.39 20.23
CA LYS A 36 -9.42 -0.03 19.81
C LYS A 36 -8.38 0.43 20.82
N ILE A 37 -7.20 -0.19 20.76
CA ILE A 37 -6.03 0.24 21.53
C ILE A 37 -5.03 0.93 20.61
N SER A 38 -4.42 2.00 21.08
CA SER A 38 -3.22 2.62 20.51
C SER A 38 -2.04 2.25 21.40
N VAL A 39 -0.93 1.78 20.81
CA VAL A 39 0.21 1.26 21.57
C VAL A 39 1.49 1.97 21.13
N MET A 40 2.21 2.52 22.08
CA MET A 40 3.58 3.01 21.92
C MET A 40 4.52 2.00 22.57
N LYS A 41 5.44 1.43 21.78
CA LYS A 41 6.48 0.54 22.29
C LYS A 41 7.59 1.36 22.94
N LYS A 42 8.29 0.77 23.90
CA LYS A 42 9.54 1.33 24.46
C LYS A 42 10.54 1.56 23.34
N GLU A 43 11.35 2.61 23.47
CA GLU A 43 12.34 3.04 22.47
C GLU A 43 13.14 1.88 21.83
N PRO A 44 13.80 0.96 22.58
CA PRO A 44 14.60 -0.11 21.98
C PRO A 44 13.76 -1.21 21.29
N LYS A 45 12.43 -1.14 21.38
CA LYS A 45 11.47 -2.04 20.74
C LYS A 45 10.71 -1.37 19.59
N GLN A 46 10.95 -0.09 19.32
CA GLN A 46 10.37 0.61 18.18
C GLN A 46 11.04 0.16 16.88
N SER A 47 10.29 0.21 15.78
CA SER A 47 10.84 -0.10 14.45
C SER A 47 11.66 1.08 13.95
N VAL A 48 12.83 0.81 13.36
CA VAL A 48 13.64 1.85 12.72
C VAL A 48 12.91 2.49 11.55
N THR A 49 13.02 3.80 11.43
CA THR A 49 12.56 4.57 10.28
C THR A 49 13.69 4.68 9.24
N LYS A 50 13.34 5.08 8.02
CA LYS A 50 14.36 5.37 6.99
C LYS A 50 15.31 6.49 7.41
N ASN A 51 14.83 7.45 8.21
CA ASN A 51 15.64 8.54 8.72
C ASN A 51 16.67 8.05 9.74
N ASP A 52 16.29 7.13 10.63
CA ASP A 52 17.22 6.55 11.62
C ASP A 52 18.39 5.81 10.94
N MET A 53 18.15 5.29 9.73
CA MET A 53 19.15 4.59 8.91
C MET A 53 19.81 5.49 7.86
N ASN A 54 19.52 6.80 7.81
CA ASN A 54 19.98 7.72 6.76
C ASN A 54 19.70 7.24 5.32
N ILE A 55 18.59 6.53 5.10
CA ILE A 55 18.18 6.04 3.77
C ILE A 55 17.43 7.14 3.03
N SER A 56 18.03 7.66 1.95
CA SER A 56 17.36 8.60 1.06
C SER A 56 16.15 7.97 0.38
N SER A 57 14.97 8.59 0.54
CA SER A 57 13.78 8.18 -0.19
C SER A 57 13.84 8.71 -1.62
N LYS A 58 13.85 7.81 -2.62
CA LYS A 58 13.61 8.20 -4.02
C LYS A 58 12.29 8.95 -4.11
N LYS A 59 12.31 10.12 -4.77
CA LYS A 59 11.10 10.91 -5.01
C LYS A 59 10.16 10.11 -5.90
N LYS A 60 9.01 9.75 -5.35
CA LYS A 60 7.92 9.14 -6.11
C LYS A 60 7.27 10.21 -6.98
N LEU A 61 7.08 9.92 -8.27
CA LEU A 61 6.34 10.80 -9.19
C LEU A 61 4.85 10.76 -8.86
N PHE A 62 4.33 9.60 -8.47
CA PHE A 62 2.93 9.39 -8.12
C PHE A 62 2.78 8.88 -6.68
N PRO A 63 1.71 9.27 -5.97
CA PRO A 63 1.51 8.90 -4.57
C PRO A 63 1.16 7.42 -4.39
N ILE A 64 0.46 6.82 -5.35
CA ILE A 64 0.08 5.40 -5.37
C ILE A 64 0.18 4.88 -6.80
N SER A 65 0.43 3.58 -6.92
CA SER A 65 0.28 2.91 -8.21
C SER A 65 -1.20 2.96 -8.62
N THR A 66 -1.47 3.17 -9.91
CA THR A 66 -2.81 3.45 -10.41
C THR A 66 -3.11 2.65 -11.67
N GLU A 67 -4.15 1.83 -11.61
CA GLU A 67 -4.63 1.03 -12.73
C GLU A 67 -5.08 1.93 -13.88
N VAL A 68 -4.61 1.65 -15.10
CA VAL A 68 -4.92 2.39 -16.32
C VAL A 68 -5.52 1.54 -17.43
N ILE A 69 -5.38 0.22 -17.36
CA ILE A 69 -6.07 -0.73 -18.24
C ILE A 69 -6.64 -1.87 -17.40
N SER A 70 -7.90 -2.20 -17.65
CA SER A 70 -8.59 -3.34 -17.04
C SER A 70 -9.33 -4.11 -18.12
N ASP A 71 -9.04 -5.41 -18.27
CA ASP A 71 -9.63 -6.31 -19.26
C ASP A 71 -9.71 -5.71 -20.67
N GLY A 72 -8.59 -5.18 -21.14
CA GLY A 72 -8.46 -4.59 -22.47
C GLY A 72 -9.18 -3.25 -22.67
N LYS A 73 -9.62 -2.59 -21.59
CA LYS A 73 -10.27 -1.27 -21.63
C LYS A 73 -9.43 -0.24 -20.90
N VAL A 74 -9.20 0.91 -21.54
CA VAL A 74 -8.49 2.04 -20.94
C VAL A 74 -9.36 2.76 -19.91
N LEU A 75 -8.85 2.92 -18.70
CA LEU A 75 -9.46 3.69 -17.63
C LEU A 75 -9.07 5.17 -17.73
N LYS A 76 -9.65 5.90 -18.69
CA LYS A 76 -9.32 7.31 -18.97
C LYS A 76 -9.35 8.22 -17.74
N LYS A 77 -10.32 8.02 -16.84
CA LYS A 77 -10.42 8.77 -15.57
C LYS A 77 -9.16 8.64 -14.72
N ASN A 78 -8.53 7.47 -14.70
CA ASN A 78 -7.31 7.23 -13.93
C ASN A 78 -6.09 7.84 -14.60
N LEU A 79 -5.98 7.76 -15.94
CA LEU A 79 -4.96 8.51 -16.69
C LEU A 79 -5.03 10.02 -16.38
N SER A 80 -6.23 10.61 -16.43
CA SER A 80 -6.39 12.04 -16.14
C SER A 80 -6.00 12.43 -14.71
N LYS A 81 -6.23 11.56 -13.71
CA LYS A 81 -5.75 11.80 -12.33
C LYS A 81 -4.22 11.87 -12.25
N LEU A 82 -3.54 11.09 -13.09
CA LEU A 82 -2.09 11.09 -13.22
C LEU A 82 -1.58 12.21 -14.14
N LYS A 83 -2.47 13.01 -14.74
CA LYS A 83 -2.16 13.98 -15.80
C LYS A 83 -1.47 13.33 -17.01
N LEU A 84 -1.85 12.08 -17.30
CA LEU A 84 -1.45 11.32 -18.47
C LEU A 84 -2.62 11.23 -19.45
N ASP A 85 -2.31 11.02 -20.71
CA ASP A 85 -3.28 10.84 -21.79
C ASP A 85 -3.17 9.45 -22.42
N THR A 86 -4.05 9.18 -23.39
CA THR A 86 -4.03 7.91 -24.14
C THR A 86 -2.77 7.77 -24.99
N ASP A 87 -2.23 8.87 -25.51
CA ASP A 87 -1.04 8.86 -26.36
C ASP A 87 0.19 8.42 -25.58
N TRP A 88 0.32 8.85 -24.32
CA TRP A 88 1.34 8.36 -23.39
C TRP A 88 1.20 6.85 -23.20
N LEU A 89 -0.03 6.38 -22.92
CA LEU A 89 -0.29 4.96 -22.66
C LEU A 89 0.03 4.10 -23.88
N GLU A 90 -0.38 4.53 -25.09
CA GLU A 90 -0.10 3.83 -26.34
C GLU A 90 1.41 3.75 -26.61
N LYS A 91 2.17 4.83 -26.35
CA LYS A 91 3.63 4.83 -26.46
C LYS A 91 4.26 3.83 -25.49
N GLN A 92 3.81 3.78 -24.24
CA GLN A 92 4.31 2.83 -23.25
C GLN A 92 4.00 1.38 -23.66
N LEU A 93 2.78 1.07 -24.07
CA LEU A 93 2.41 -0.27 -24.54
C LEU A 93 3.26 -0.71 -25.73
N LYS A 94 3.51 0.19 -26.69
CA LYS A 94 4.37 -0.09 -27.84
C LYS A 94 5.81 -0.36 -27.44
N GLN A 95 6.35 0.39 -26.46
CA GLN A 95 7.68 0.13 -25.89
C GLN A 95 7.77 -1.25 -25.21
N SER A 96 6.66 -1.74 -24.65
CA SER A 96 6.53 -3.10 -24.11
C SER A 96 6.19 -4.17 -25.14
N GLY A 97 6.20 -3.85 -26.45
CA GLY A 97 5.90 -4.81 -27.53
C GLY A 97 4.42 -5.15 -27.68
N ILE A 98 3.52 -4.37 -27.09
CA ILE A 98 2.07 -4.60 -27.11
C ILE A 98 1.41 -3.68 -28.14
N ASN A 99 0.84 -4.30 -29.18
CA ASN A 99 0.27 -3.57 -30.32
C ASN A 99 -1.22 -3.21 -30.15
N SER A 100 -1.91 -3.79 -29.17
CA SER A 100 -3.32 -3.51 -28.93
C SER A 100 -3.65 -3.57 -27.44
N VAL A 101 -4.37 -2.56 -26.96
CA VAL A 101 -4.94 -2.52 -25.61
C VAL A 101 -5.79 -3.77 -25.34
N SER A 102 -6.51 -4.30 -26.34
CA SER A 102 -7.37 -5.49 -26.18
C SER A 102 -6.63 -6.72 -25.67
N ASN A 103 -5.31 -6.78 -25.90
CA ASN A 103 -4.44 -7.90 -25.50
C ASN A 103 -3.91 -7.75 -24.07
N VAL A 104 -4.19 -6.64 -23.40
CA VAL A 104 -3.78 -6.34 -22.03
C VAL A 104 -4.87 -6.80 -21.08
N PHE A 105 -4.54 -7.64 -20.11
CA PHE A 105 -5.45 -8.00 -19.02
C PHE A 105 -5.46 -6.91 -17.96
N TYR A 106 -4.28 -6.42 -17.58
CA TYR A 106 -4.10 -5.41 -16.55
C TYR A 106 -2.90 -4.52 -16.86
N ALA A 107 -3.00 -3.23 -16.61
CA ALA A 107 -1.85 -2.34 -16.59
C ALA A 107 -1.95 -1.28 -15.51
N GLU A 108 -0.82 -0.96 -14.89
CA GLU A 108 -0.72 -0.05 -13.76
C GLU A 108 0.49 0.87 -13.90
N VAL A 109 0.27 2.17 -13.76
CA VAL A 109 1.36 3.14 -13.64
C VAL A 109 1.90 3.09 -12.22
N GLN A 110 3.18 2.76 -12.09
CA GLN A 110 3.88 2.65 -10.81
C GLN A 110 4.20 4.04 -10.24
N GLN A 111 4.55 4.08 -8.95
CA GLN A 111 4.92 5.33 -8.26
C GLN A 111 6.13 6.06 -8.86
N ASP A 112 7.00 5.34 -9.57
CA ASP A 112 8.15 5.90 -10.30
C ASP A 112 7.84 6.27 -11.76
N GLY A 113 6.57 6.15 -12.18
CA GLY A 113 6.09 6.49 -13.51
C GLY A 113 6.30 5.41 -14.58
N THR A 114 6.88 4.27 -14.23
CA THR A 114 6.95 3.12 -15.14
C THR A 114 5.57 2.46 -15.31
N LEU A 115 5.33 1.85 -16.48
CA LEU A 115 4.11 1.08 -16.74
C LEU A 115 4.38 -0.42 -16.49
N PHE A 116 3.67 -1.01 -15.54
CA PHE A 116 3.54 -2.46 -15.44
C PHE A 116 2.43 -2.93 -16.37
N VAL A 117 2.64 -4.03 -17.09
CA VAL A 117 1.63 -4.61 -18.00
C VAL A 117 1.59 -6.11 -17.86
N ASP A 118 0.38 -6.64 -17.69
CA ASP A 118 0.06 -8.06 -17.76
C ASP A 118 -0.82 -8.34 -18.99
N SER A 119 -0.39 -9.32 -19.78
CA SER A 119 -1.02 -9.66 -21.06
C SER A 119 -1.99 -10.83 -20.92
N LYS A 120 -3.05 -10.86 -21.73
CA LYS A 120 -4.03 -11.96 -21.71
C LYS A 120 -3.41 -13.33 -22.06
N GLN A 121 -2.29 -13.36 -22.77
CA GLN A 121 -1.59 -14.62 -23.10
C GLN A 121 -1.06 -15.35 -21.86
N ASN A 122 -0.84 -14.65 -20.74
CA ASN A 122 -0.35 -15.23 -19.49
C ASN A 122 -1.41 -16.08 -18.76
N PHE A 123 -2.70 -15.95 -19.12
CA PHE A 123 -3.81 -16.68 -18.49
C PHE A 123 -4.27 -17.91 -19.26
N SER A 124 -3.62 -18.22 -20.40
CA SER A 124 -3.94 -19.37 -21.25
C SER A 124 -3.11 -20.62 -20.95
N LYS A 125 -2.56 -20.75 -19.73
CA LYS A 125 -1.81 -21.94 -19.28
C LYS A 125 -2.46 -22.61 -18.08
#